data_AF-N9Q651-F1
#
_entry.id   AF-N9Q651-F1
#
_cell.length_a   1.000
_cell.length_b   1.000
_cell.length_c   1.000
_cell.angle_alpha   90.00
_cell.angle_beta   90.00
_cell.angle_gamma   90.00
#
_symmetry.space_group_name_H-M   'P 1'
#
loop_
_entity.id
_entity.type
_entity.pdbx_description
1 polymer ?
#
loop_
_entity_poly.entity_id
_entity_poly.type
_entity_poly.pdbx_seq_one_letter_code
_entity_poly.pdbx_strand_id
1 'polypeptide(L)' 'MVQLTLQEKINYLLSRNYTQQFISEKSGIEQSSVSRISKGIQRSVKYEKGCALDALVQQEQHKEVHLCRT' A
#
# COMPACT_ATOMS: atom_id res chain seq x y z
N MET A 1 -9.82 -13.62 -5.19
CA MET A 1 -9.10 -12.49 -4.57
C MET A 1 -9.08 -11.36 -5.58
N VAL A 2 -9.65 -10.21 -5.26
CA VAL A 2 -9.64 -9.05 -6.16
C VAL A 2 -8.19 -8.55 -6.24
N GLN A 3 -7.60 -8.55 -7.45
CA GLN A 3 -6.27 -7.97 -7.65
C GLN A 3 -6.39 -6.45 -7.52
N LEU A 4 -6.07 -5.91 -6.35
CA LEU A 4 -5.99 -4.47 -6.14
C LEU A 4 -4.81 -3.90 -6.95
N THR A 5 -5.07 -2.82 -7.66
CA THR A 5 -4.03 -2.05 -8.34
C THR A 5 -3.08 -1.40 -7.34
N LEU A 6 -1.88 -1.00 -7.78
CA LEU A 6 -0.93 -0.27 -6.91
C LEU A 6 -1.54 1.02 -6.33
N GLN A 7 -2.36 1.71 -7.12
CA GLN A 7 -3.06 2.92 -6.69
C GLN A 7 -4.06 2.61 -5.58
N GLU A 8 -4.89 1.59 -5.75
CA GLU A 8 -5.87 1.19 -4.72
C GLU A 8 -5.19 0.74 -3.44
N LYS A 9 -4.07 0.00 -3.54
CA LYS A 9 -3.26 -0.41 -2.37
C LYS A 9 -2.73 0.80 -1.58
N ILE A 10 -2.19 1.80 -2.28
CA ILE A 10 -1.70 3.02 -1.63
C ILE A 10 -2.85 3.79 -1.02
N ASN A 11 -3.94 3.99 -1.75
CA ASN A 11 -5.11 4.71 -1.26
C ASN A 11 -5.75 4.00 -0.05
N TYR A 12 -5.76 2.66 -0.04
CA TYR A 12 -6.19 1.87 1.11
C TYR A 12 -5.35 2.17 2.34
N LEU A 13 -4.01 2.14 2.22
CA LEU A 13 -3.12 2.46 3.34
C LEU A 13 -3.28 3.92 3.81
N LEU A 14 -3.42 4.87 2.88
CA LEU A 14 -3.70 6.27 3.23
C LEU A 14 -5.03 6.42 4.00
N SER A 15 -6.07 5.67 3.61
CA SER A 15 -7.36 5.66 4.31
C SER A 15 -7.26 5.12 5.74
N ARG A 16 -6.25 4.29 6.03
CA ARG A 16 -5.94 3.72 7.35
C ARG A 16 -5.06 4.64 8.22
N ASN A 17 -4.93 5.91 7.86
CA ASN A 17 -4.04 6.89 8.52
C ASN A 17 -2.54 6.60 8.37
N TYR A 18 -2.12 5.73 7.44
CA TYR A 18 -0.69 5.66 7.11
C TYR A 18 -0.27 6.88 6.29
N THR A 19 0.90 7.43 6.61
CA THR A 19 1.48 8.54 5.86
C THR A 19 2.19 8.04 4.60
N GLN A 20 2.31 8.90 3.59
CA GLN A 20 3.10 8.59 2.39
C GLN A 20 4.55 8.24 2.73
N GLN A 21 5.10 8.87 3.78
CA GLN A 21 6.44 8.59 4.29
C GLN A 21 6.52 7.17 4.86
N PHE A 22 5.54 6.76 5.69
CA PHE A 22 5.49 5.40 6.24
C PHE A 22 5.39 4.34 5.13
N ILE A 23 4.53 4.56 4.14
CA ILE A 23 4.40 3.66 2.98
C ILE A 23 5.74 3.60 2.24
N SER A 24 6.42 4.73 2.07
CA SER A 24 7.73 4.80 1.42
C SER A 24 8.79 4.00 2.17
N GLU A 25 8.90 4.16 3.49
CA GLU A 25 9.86 3.44 4.33
C GLU A 25 9.59 1.93 4.33
N LYS A 26 8.32 1.51 4.36
CA LYS A 26 7.95 0.08 4.39
C LYS A 26 8.03 -0.61 3.03
N SER A 27 7.60 0.05 1.96
CA SER A 27 7.57 -0.54 0.62
C SER A 27 8.87 -0.31 -0.17
N GLY A 28 9.75 0.58 0.29
CA GLY A 28 10.92 1.05 -0.44
C GLY A 28 10.59 1.88 -1.69
N ILE A 29 9.32 2.20 -1.93
CA ILE A 29 8.89 3.12 -3.00
C ILE A 29 9.17 4.53 -2.51
N GLU A 30 9.93 5.34 -3.26
CA GLU A 30 10.16 6.74 -2.90
C GLU A 30 8.84 7.48 -2.68
N GLN A 31 8.76 8.34 -1.67
CA GLN A 31 7.57 9.14 -1.36
C GLN A 31 7.01 9.89 -2.60
N SER A 32 7.89 10.46 -3.43
CA SER A 32 7.50 11.11 -4.69
C SER A 32 6.83 10.14 -5.67
N SER A 33 7.28 8.89 -5.72
CA SER A 33 6.66 7.82 -6.50
C SER A 33 5.33 7.37 -5.89
N VAL A 34 5.23 7.24 -4.56
CA VAL A 34 3.97 6.96 -3.85
C VAL A 34 2.90 8.01 -4.20
N SER A 35 3.27 9.29 -4.16
CA SER A 35 2.38 10.41 -4.51
C SER A 35 1.95 10.35 -5.98
N ARG A 36 2.88 10.08 -6.91
CA ARG A 36 2.56 9.91 -8.35
C ARG A 36 1.64 8.73 -8.63
N ILE A 37 1.80 7.62 -7.91
CA ILE A 37 0.93 6.44 -8.06
C ILE A 37 -0.46 6.71 -7.49
N SER A 38 -0.56 7.35 -6.32
CA SER A 38 -1.86 7.74 -5.74
C SER A 38 -2.64 8.69 -6.66
N LYS A 39 -1.94 9.60 -7.36
CA LYS A 39 -2.51 10.50 -8.38
C LYS A 39 -2.77 9.84 -9.75
N GLY A 40 -2.46 8.56 -9.92
CA GLY A 40 -2.63 7.83 -11.19
C GLY A 40 -1.64 8.21 -12.31
N ILE A 41 -0.62 9.02 -12.00
CA ILE A 41 0.42 9.47 -12.94
C ILE A 41 1.40 8.34 -13.24
N GLN A 42 1.76 7.56 -12.22
CA GLN A 42 2.67 6.41 -12.34
C GLN A 42 1.90 5.12 -12.05
N ARG A 43 1.91 4.18 -13.00
CA ARG A 43 1.17 2.90 -12.89
C ARG A 43 2.04 1.69 -12.59
N SER A 44 3.36 1.87 -12.59
CA SER A 44 4.32 0.79 -12.45
C SER A 44 5.44 1.15 -11.47
N VAL A 45 5.89 0.15 -10.74
CA VAL A 45 7.09 0.20 -9.89
C VAL A 45 7.90 -1.08 -10.12
N LYS A 46 9.15 -1.09 -9.63
CA LYS A 46 9.94 -2.33 -9.60
C LYS A 46 9.16 -3.43 -8.86
N TYR A 47 9.23 -4.65 -9.38
CA TYR A 47 8.49 -5.80 -8.85
C TYR A 47 8.68 -5.99 -7.34
N GLU A 48 9.92 -5.91 -6.86
CA GLU A 48 10.26 -6.04 -5.44
C GLU A 48 9.51 -5.05 -4.55
N LYS A 49 9.39 -3.78 -5.01
CA LYS A 49 8.68 -2.73 -4.29
C LYS A 49 7.17 -2.94 -4.31
N GLY A 50 6.64 -3.44 -5.43
CA GLY A 50 5.24 -3.84 -5.56
C GLY A 50 4.88 -5.00 -4.61
N CYS A 51 5.80 -5.96 -4.46
CA CYS A 51 5.65 -7.08 -3.54
C CYS A 51 5.66 -6.61 -2.08
N ALA A 52 6.57 -5.70 -1.71
CA ALA A 52 6.62 -5.11 -0.37
C ALA A 52 5.34 -4.32 -0.02
N LEU A 53 4.79 -3.56 -0.99
CA LEU A 53 3.51 -2.87 -0.82
C LEU A 53 2.35 -3.86 -0.64
N ASP A 54 2.33 -4.95 -1.40
CA ASP A 54 1.31 -5.99 -1.28
C ASP A 54 1.36 -6.66 0.10
N ALA A 55 2.56 -7.03 0.57
CA ALA A 55 2.76 -7.59 1.90
C ALA A 55 2.27 -6.64 3.02
N LEU A 56 2.51 -5.34 2.88
CA LEU A 56 2.05 -4.33 3.85
C LEU A 56 0.52 -4.25 3.90
N VAL A 57 -0.15 -4.28 2.74
CA VAL A 57 -1.61 -4.30 2.66
C VAL A 57 -2.18 -5.59 3.25
N GLN A 58 -1.59 -6.74 2.92
CA GLN A 58 -2.02 -8.03 3.48
C GLN A 58 -1.87 -8.07 5.01
N GLN A 59 -0.76 -7.57 5.54
CA GLN A 59 -0.57 -7.46 6.99
C GLN A 59 -1.67 -6.63 7.64
N GLU A 60 -2.05 -5.51 7.04
CA GLU A 60 -3.10 -4.66 7.59
C GLU A 60 -4.49 -5.28 7.48
N GLN A 61 -4.79 -5.93 6.35
CA GLN A 61 -6.04 -6.68 6.18
C GLN A 61 -6.13 -7.84 7.19
N HIS A 62 -5.03 -8.52 7.49
CA HIS A 62 -5.01 -9.58 8.50
C HIS A 62 -5.23 -9.06 9.93
N LYS A 63 -4.74 -7.86 10.28
CA LYS A 63 -5.03 -7.28 11.60
C LYS A 63 -6.53 -7.05 11.82
N GLU A 64 -7.23 -6.63 10.77
CA GLU A 64 -8.66 -6.35 10.83
C GLU A 64 -9.50 -7.60 11.08
N VAL A 65 -9.09 -8.75 10.51
CA VAL A 65 -9.75 -10.04 10.74
C VAL A 65 -9.64 -10.51 12.20
N HIS A 66 -8.67 -10.01 12.96
CA HIS A 66 -8.50 -10.39 14.37
C HIS A 66 -9.34 -9.56 15.35
N LEU A 67 -9.86 -8.39 14.94
CA LEU A 67 -10.66 -7.54 15.85
C LEU A 67 -12.14 -7.94 15.97
N CYS A 68 -12.65 -8.82 15.09
CA CYS A 68 -14.03 -9.32 15.14
C CYS A 68 -14.19 -10.69 15.86
N ARG A 69 -13.22 -11.10 16.68
CA ARG A 69 -13.32 -12.29 17.54
C ARG A 69 -13.17 -11.93 19.01
N THR A 70 -14.11 -11.17 19.55
CA THR A 70 -14.43 -11.13 20.99
C THR A 70 -15.90 -10.76 21.13
#